data_AF-A0A7Z9S1F9-F1
#
_entry.id   AF-A0A7Z9S1F9-F1
#
_cell.length_a   1.000
_cell.length_b   1.000
_cell.length_c   1.000
_cell.angle_alpha   90.00
_cell.angle_beta   90.00
_cell.angle_gamma   90.00
#
_symmetry.space_group_name_H-M   'P 1'
#
loop_
_entity.id
_entity.type
_entity.pdbx_description
1 polymer ?
#
loop_
_entity_poly.entity_id
_entity_poly.type
_entity_poly.pdbx_seq_one_letter_code
_entity_poly.pdbx_strand_id
1 'polypeptide(L)'
;EIDLLAGIIDKIGEVTGVAPSNGPEGTPHRVISDHLRSLSFAIADGAFPSNEERGYVLRRILRRASRYGYKLGMERPFIHELVAHLVSEMGDAYPELEERRPLIEKLIHSEEEQFLRTLKTGMTRFDAEVDTLRSSGGEQFPAPAAFFLHDSCGFPIDLTEQMAREVSLDVDKEGFDHLMDQQRTRSRQGSKVILSSETNSAIAGCTGLGATEFLGYHQLESEASVVSFMSEEDQSLLVLDRTPFYAESGGQVADTGVIEASGCRLEVIDCQKNSEGTYVHVVHAVEGELPELSSGTEVSCKVDGARRFDVVRNHTATHLLHAALRVVVGDHVQQKGSLVAPDRLRFDISHYEKINSEQLTEVEGIVQDWILRDAEVQIHDDIPLKEAKKRGAMALFGEKYGDRVRMVEIPEFSLELCGGIHCQRTGEIGPMMIVGEGSVASGVRRIEALTGVEGARRVRADEDLL
;
A
#
# COMPACT_ATOMS: atom_id res chain seq x y z
N GLU A 1 -35.36 -12.28 -28.98
CA GLU A 1 -34.45 -12.30 -27.82
C GLU A 1 -35.19 -11.71 -26.65
N ILE A 2 -35.33 -12.49 -25.57
CA ILE A 2 -35.86 -11.98 -24.30
C ILE A 2 -34.70 -11.16 -23.73
N ASP A 3 -34.84 -9.83 -23.71
CA ASP A 3 -33.82 -8.95 -23.19
C ASP A 3 -33.77 -9.15 -21.66
N LEU A 4 -32.85 -10.01 -21.20
CA LEU A 4 -32.60 -10.34 -19.79
C LEU A 4 -32.32 -9.09 -18.92
N LEU A 5 -32.11 -7.93 -19.54
CA LEU A 5 -31.87 -6.65 -18.85
C LEU A 5 -33.09 -5.72 -18.87
N ALA A 6 -34.17 -6.05 -19.59
CA ALA A 6 -35.33 -5.17 -19.72
C ALA A 6 -35.98 -4.85 -18.37
N GLY A 7 -36.15 -5.85 -17.50
CA GLY A 7 -36.70 -5.63 -16.15
C GLY A 7 -35.85 -4.69 -15.30
N ILE A 8 -34.52 -4.82 -15.38
CA ILE A 8 -33.58 -3.95 -14.68
C ILE A 8 -33.63 -2.52 -15.24
N ILE A 9 -33.72 -2.36 -16.56
CA ILE A 9 -33.84 -1.06 -17.24
C ILE A 9 -35.13 -0.35 -16.79
N ASP A 10 -36.25 -1.07 -16.73
CA ASP A 10 -37.51 -0.53 -16.23
C ASP A 10 -37.39 -0.13 -14.77
N LYS A 11 -36.75 -0.96 -13.94
CA LYS A 11 -36.52 -0.65 -12.53
C LYS A 11 -35.65 0.58 -12.31
N ILE A 12 -34.61 0.77 -13.13
CA ILE A 12 -33.80 2.00 -13.13
C ILE A 12 -34.71 3.19 -13.43
N GLY A 13 -35.62 3.07 -14.39
CA GLY A 13 -36.57 4.14 -14.70
C GLY A 13 -37.49 4.49 -13.55
N GLU A 14 -37.98 3.49 -12.79
CA GLU A 14 -38.77 3.71 -11.58
C GLU A 14 -37.97 4.42 -10.48
N VAL A 15 -36.76 3.95 -10.18
CA VAL A 15 -35.92 4.48 -9.08
C VAL A 15 -35.41 5.88 -9.38
N THR A 16 -35.10 6.18 -10.65
CA THR A 16 -34.58 7.49 -11.08
C THR A 16 -35.69 8.48 -11.42
N GLY A 17 -36.91 8.02 -11.68
CA GLY A 17 -38.01 8.84 -12.19
C GLY A 17 -37.86 9.25 -13.67
N VAL A 18 -36.89 8.69 -14.40
CA VAL A 18 -36.64 8.98 -15.82
C VAL A 18 -37.00 7.76 -16.66
N ALA A 19 -37.98 7.88 -17.54
CA ALA A 19 -38.41 6.76 -18.38
C ALA A 19 -37.29 6.26 -19.32
N PRO A 20 -37.13 4.93 -19.50
CA PRO A 20 -36.16 4.39 -20.44
C PRO A 20 -36.53 4.73 -21.90
N SER A 21 -35.51 4.84 -22.75
CA SER A 21 -35.68 5.22 -24.17
C SER A 21 -34.84 4.37 -25.11
N ASN A 22 -35.41 4.02 -26.26
CA ASN A 22 -34.69 3.29 -27.32
C ASN A 22 -33.69 4.18 -28.07
N GLY A 23 -33.74 5.50 -27.87
CA GLY A 23 -32.79 6.44 -28.45
C GLY A 23 -31.49 6.61 -27.63
N PRO A 24 -30.67 7.62 -27.98
CA PRO A 24 -29.47 7.98 -27.23
C PRO A 24 -29.74 8.28 -25.75
N GLU A 25 -30.93 8.79 -25.44
CA GLU A 25 -31.38 9.16 -24.09
C GLU A 25 -31.48 7.97 -23.13
N GLY A 26 -31.70 6.74 -23.60
CA GLY A 26 -31.71 5.55 -22.74
C GLY A 26 -30.35 4.89 -22.55
N THR A 27 -29.27 5.49 -23.07
CA THR A 27 -27.90 5.00 -22.84
C THR A 27 -27.56 4.88 -21.35
N PRO A 28 -27.91 5.85 -20.48
CA PRO A 28 -27.68 5.72 -19.04
C PRO A 28 -28.31 4.45 -18.44
N HIS A 29 -29.58 4.15 -18.74
CA HIS A 29 -30.27 2.96 -18.22
C HIS A 29 -29.59 1.66 -18.66
N ARG A 30 -29.23 1.55 -19.95
CA ARG A 30 -28.54 0.37 -20.49
C ARG A 30 -27.17 0.16 -19.83
N VAL A 31 -26.40 1.23 -19.66
CA VAL A 31 -25.07 1.16 -19.05
C VAL A 31 -25.16 0.80 -17.56
N ILE A 32 -26.05 1.44 -16.81
CA ILE A 32 -26.26 1.13 -15.38
C ILE A 32 -26.68 -0.33 -15.21
N SER A 33 -27.61 -0.82 -16.05
CA SER A 33 -28.08 -2.21 -16.00
C SER A 33 -26.96 -3.23 -16.24
N ASP A 34 -26.15 -3.03 -17.28
CA ASP A 34 -25.05 -3.96 -17.59
C ASP A 34 -23.94 -3.93 -16.52
N HIS A 35 -23.65 -2.74 -15.99
CA HIS A 35 -22.64 -2.55 -14.96
C HIS A 35 -23.08 -3.10 -13.60
N LEU A 36 -24.34 -2.91 -13.20
CA LEU A 36 -24.92 -3.53 -12.02
C LEU A 36 -24.77 -5.05 -12.06
N ARG A 37 -25.14 -5.65 -13.21
CA ARG A 37 -24.98 -7.10 -13.42
C ARG A 37 -23.53 -7.51 -13.26
N SER A 38 -22.62 -6.88 -14.00
CA SER A 38 -21.19 -7.21 -13.98
C SER A 38 -20.57 -7.10 -12.57
N LEU A 39 -20.91 -6.05 -11.83
CA LEU A 39 -20.45 -5.84 -10.46
C LEU A 39 -20.97 -6.91 -9.51
N SER A 40 -22.27 -7.22 -9.60
CA SER A 40 -22.92 -8.16 -8.68
C SER A 40 -22.35 -9.57 -8.85
N PHE A 41 -22.14 -10.02 -10.08
CA PHE A 41 -21.49 -11.31 -10.35
C PHE A 41 -20.05 -11.34 -9.88
N ALA A 42 -19.26 -10.29 -10.15
CA ALA A 42 -17.87 -10.27 -9.73
C ALA A 42 -17.71 -10.26 -8.20
N ILE A 43 -18.59 -9.54 -7.49
CA ILE A 43 -18.62 -9.53 -6.02
C ILE A 43 -19.09 -10.88 -5.48
N ALA A 44 -20.09 -11.50 -6.12
CA ALA A 44 -20.52 -12.85 -5.78
C ALA A 44 -19.39 -13.88 -5.94
N ASP A 45 -18.50 -13.70 -6.93
CA ASP A 45 -17.30 -14.53 -7.11
C ASP A 45 -16.14 -14.17 -6.16
N GLY A 46 -16.30 -13.15 -5.31
CA GLY A 46 -15.30 -12.73 -4.32
C GLY A 46 -14.27 -11.71 -4.82
N ALA A 47 -14.54 -11.03 -5.95
CA ALA A 47 -13.76 -9.89 -6.40
C ALA A 47 -14.38 -8.57 -5.89
N PHE A 48 -13.53 -7.64 -5.45
CA PHE A 48 -13.99 -6.41 -4.79
C PHE A 48 -13.41 -5.17 -5.46
N PRO A 49 -14.16 -4.04 -5.56
CA PRO A 49 -13.61 -2.76 -6.00
C PRO A 49 -12.35 -2.37 -5.20
N SER A 50 -11.28 -1.99 -5.90
CA SER A 50 -10.00 -1.60 -5.28
C SER A 50 -9.20 -0.70 -6.24
N ASN A 51 -7.99 -0.27 -5.88
CA ASN A 51 -7.10 0.48 -6.77
C ASN A 51 -6.26 -0.40 -7.70
N GLU A 52 -6.32 -1.72 -7.59
CA GLU A 52 -5.35 -2.61 -8.23
C GLU A 52 -6.01 -3.80 -8.92
N GLU A 53 -5.35 -4.29 -9.97
CA GLU A 53 -5.71 -5.48 -10.73
C GLU A 53 -7.21 -5.55 -11.10
N ARG A 54 -7.87 -6.65 -10.71
CA ARG A 54 -9.28 -6.92 -10.98
C ARG A 54 -10.19 -5.95 -10.23
N GLY A 55 -9.79 -5.52 -9.03
CA GLY A 55 -10.57 -4.58 -8.24
C GLY A 55 -10.59 -3.17 -8.83
N TYR A 56 -9.51 -2.76 -9.50
CA TYR A 56 -9.49 -1.52 -10.28
C TYR A 56 -10.53 -1.52 -11.40
N VAL A 57 -10.71 -2.66 -12.08
CA VAL A 57 -11.73 -2.82 -13.12
C VAL A 57 -13.14 -2.70 -12.53
N LEU A 58 -13.42 -3.34 -11.40
CA LEU A 58 -14.73 -3.24 -10.75
C LEU A 58 -15.02 -1.80 -10.28
N ARG A 59 -14.02 -1.13 -9.69
CA ARG A 59 -14.13 0.28 -9.31
C ARG A 59 -14.46 1.17 -10.52
N ARG A 60 -13.84 0.93 -11.68
CA ARG A 60 -14.15 1.65 -12.93
C ARG A 60 -15.59 1.45 -13.39
N ILE A 61 -16.07 0.20 -13.38
CA ILE A 61 -17.44 -0.16 -13.78
C ILE A 61 -18.45 0.56 -12.88
N LEU A 62 -18.23 0.54 -11.56
CA LEU A 62 -19.12 1.22 -10.61
C LEU A 62 -19.11 2.75 -10.79
N ARG A 63 -17.93 3.38 -10.89
CA ARG A 63 -17.82 4.83 -11.09
C ARG A 63 -18.50 5.28 -12.40
N ARG A 64 -18.40 4.47 -13.46
CA ARG A 64 -19.10 4.73 -14.72
C ARG A 64 -20.63 4.64 -14.54
N ALA A 65 -21.13 3.63 -13.83
CA ALA A 65 -22.55 3.50 -13.53
C ALA A 65 -23.05 4.69 -12.70
N SER A 66 -22.33 5.10 -11.65
CA SER A 66 -22.67 6.25 -10.83
C SER A 66 -22.64 7.58 -11.60
N ARG A 67 -21.72 7.77 -12.56
CA ARG A 67 -21.74 8.95 -13.47
C ARG A 67 -23.02 9.00 -14.30
N TYR A 68 -23.44 7.86 -14.86
CA TYR A 68 -24.69 7.79 -15.62
C TYR A 68 -25.92 7.98 -14.73
N GLY A 69 -25.88 7.48 -13.49
CA GLY A 69 -26.90 7.78 -12.48
C GLY A 69 -27.00 9.28 -12.17
N TYR A 70 -25.85 9.94 -12.00
CA TYR A 70 -25.78 11.40 -11.82
C TYR A 70 -26.34 12.15 -13.01
N LYS A 71 -26.10 11.67 -14.24
CA LYS A 71 -26.71 12.23 -15.47
C LYS A 71 -28.24 12.07 -15.51
N LEU A 72 -28.78 11.06 -14.83
CA LEU A 72 -30.22 10.88 -14.62
C LEU A 72 -30.78 11.69 -13.43
N GLY A 73 -29.94 12.49 -12.75
CA GLY A 73 -30.34 13.32 -11.61
C GLY A 73 -30.15 12.66 -10.25
N MET A 74 -29.50 11.49 -10.17
CA MET A 74 -29.25 10.82 -8.89
C MET A 74 -28.00 11.41 -8.20
N GLU A 75 -28.24 12.27 -7.20
CA GLU A 75 -27.19 12.81 -6.31
C GLU A 75 -27.03 11.98 -5.01
N ARG A 76 -27.69 10.82 -4.92
CA ARG A 76 -27.64 9.90 -3.78
C ARG A 76 -27.26 8.49 -4.25
N PRO A 77 -26.67 7.64 -3.39
CA PRO A 77 -26.48 6.23 -3.72
C PRO A 77 -27.84 5.58 -4.04
N PHE A 78 -27.89 4.80 -5.11
CA PHE A 78 -29.10 4.12 -5.56
C PHE A 78 -28.83 2.82 -6.31
N ILE A 79 -27.62 2.59 -6.82
CA ILE A 79 -27.31 1.37 -7.59
C ILE A 79 -27.51 0.13 -6.73
N HIS A 80 -27.17 0.20 -5.44
CA HIS A 80 -27.39 -0.88 -4.48
C HIS A 80 -28.89 -1.25 -4.34
N GLU A 81 -29.82 -0.31 -4.53
CA GLU A 81 -31.27 -0.55 -4.45
C GLU A 81 -31.76 -1.46 -5.59
N LEU A 82 -30.98 -1.53 -6.69
CA LEU A 82 -31.29 -2.34 -7.86
C LEU A 82 -30.87 -3.81 -7.68
N VAL A 83 -29.98 -4.11 -6.72
CA VAL A 83 -29.42 -5.45 -6.51
C VAL A 83 -30.53 -6.44 -6.17
N ALA A 84 -31.48 -6.06 -5.31
CA ALA A 84 -32.64 -6.88 -4.97
C ALA A 84 -33.42 -7.34 -6.21
N HIS A 85 -33.60 -6.44 -7.18
CA HIS A 85 -34.33 -6.75 -8.40
C HIS A 85 -33.51 -7.63 -9.36
N LEU A 86 -32.21 -7.35 -9.50
CA LEU A 86 -31.29 -8.24 -10.22
C LEU A 86 -31.34 -9.67 -9.67
N VAL A 87 -31.30 -9.82 -8.36
CA VAL A 87 -31.37 -11.13 -7.69
C VAL A 87 -32.73 -11.80 -7.95
N SER A 88 -33.84 -11.06 -7.97
CA SER A 88 -35.14 -11.64 -8.31
C SER A 88 -35.24 -12.15 -9.75
N GLU A 89 -34.50 -11.55 -10.69
CA GLU A 89 -34.48 -11.95 -12.10
C GLU A 89 -33.51 -13.12 -12.37
N MET A 90 -32.42 -13.22 -11.59
CA MET A 90 -31.30 -14.12 -11.90
C MET A 90 -30.98 -15.15 -10.80
N GLY A 91 -31.47 -14.98 -9.57
CA GLY A 91 -31.08 -15.76 -8.39
C GLY A 91 -31.42 -17.24 -8.46
N ASP A 92 -32.48 -17.62 -9.19
CA ASP A 92 -32.85 -19.02 -9.40
C ASP A 92 -31.77 -19.80 -10.17
N ALA A 93 -31.09 -19.14 -11.11
CA ALA A 93 -30.02 -19.73 -11.91
C ALA A 93 -28.63 -19.56 -11.26
N TYR A 94 -28.49 -18.56 -10.37
CA TYR A 94 -27.23 -18.17 -9.73
C TYR A 94 -27.45 -17.95 -8.22
N PRO A 95 -27.58 -19.03 -7.42
CA PRO A 95 -27.87 -18.94 -5.98
C PRO A 95 -26.85 -18.13 -5.17
N GLU A 96 -25.60 -18.04 -5.64
CA GLU A 96 -24.53 -17.24 -5.06
C GLU A 96 -24.86 -15.74 -5.01
N LEU A 97 -25.70 -15.24 -5.92
CA LEU A 97 -26.17 -13.86 -5.89
C LEU A 97 -27.11 -13.60 -4.71
N GLU A 98 -27.99 -14.55 -4.39
CA GLU A 98 -28.89 -14.45 -3.23
C GLU A 98 -28.09 -14.58 -1.94
N GLU A 99 -27.20 -15.57 -1.84
CA GLU A 99 -26.35 -15.80 -0.66
C GLU A 99 -25.50 -14.57 -0.31
N ARG A 100 -24.92 -13.91 -1.33
CA ARG A 100 -24.01 -12.77 -1.14
C ARG A 100 -24.68 -11.41 -1.33
N ARG A 101 -26.00 -11.35 -1.51
CA ARG A 101 -26.76 -10.10 -1.69
C ARG A 101 -26.42 -9.02 -0.65
N PRO A 102 -26.39 -9.29 0.68
CA PRO A 102 -26.06 -8.27 1.67
C PRO A 102 -24.66 -7.66 1.47
N LEU A 103 -23.69 -8.47 1.03
CA LEU A 103 -22.34 -8.02 0.75
C LEU A 103 -22.29 -7.16 -0.52
N ILE A 104 -22.99 -7.58 -1.58
CA ILE A 104 -23.08 -6.85 -2.85
C ILE A 104 -23.71 -5.46 -2.62
N GLU A 105 -24.85 -5.41 -1.93
CA GLU A 105 -25.55 -4.16 -1.60
C GLU A 105 -24.64 -3.22 -0.80
N LYS A 106 -23.98 -3.74 0.25
CA LYS A 106 -23.09 -2.96 1.12
C LYS A 106 -21.91 -2.37 0.34
N LEU A 107 -21.25 -3.16 -0.50
CA LEU A 107 -20.06 -2.73 -1.24
C LEU A 107 -20.41 -1.71 -2.33
N ILE A 108 -21.48 -1.95 -3.10
CA ILE A 108 -21.95 -1.00 -4.11
C ILE A 108 -22.36 0.31 -3.44
N HIS A 109 -23.13 0.26 -2.35
CA HIS A 109 -23.54 1.45 -1.60
C HIS A 109 -22.32 2.26 -1.14
N SER A 110 -21.36 1.61 -0.48
CA SER A 110 -20.20 2.29 0.10
C SER A 110 -19.33 2.96 -0.96
N GLU A 111 -19.00 2.26 -2.04
CA GLU A 111 -18.14 2.82 -3.08
C GLU A 111 -18.87 3.90 -3.91
N GLU A 112 -20.18 3.74 -4.17
CA GLU A 112 -20.98 4.77 -4.82
C GLU A 112 -21.08 6.04 -3.94
N GLU A 113 -21.36 5.90 -2.64
CA GLU A 113 -21.42 7.03 -1.72
C GLU A 113 -20.09 7.78 -1.67
N GLN A 114 -18.97 7.06 -1.58
CA GLN A 114 -17.65 7.67 -1.57
C GLN A 114 -17.37 8.46 -2.85
N PHE A 115 -17.72 7.89 -4.01
CA PHE A 115 -17.49 8.55 -5.29
C PHE A 115 -18.43 9.74 -5.49
N LEU A 116 -19.69 9.66 -5.05
CA LEU A 116 -20.65 10.78 -5.17
C LEU A 116 -20.17 12.05 -4.46
N ARG A 117 -19.43 11.92 -3.34
CA ARG A 117 -18.83 13.05 -2.61
C ARG A 117 -17.90 13.89 -3.48
N THR A 118 -17.21 13.27 -4.44
CA THR A 118 -16.25 13.93 -5.34
C THR A 118 -16.75 14.07 -6.77
N LEU A 119 -17.77 13.29 -7.17
CA LEU A 119 -18.35 13.28 -8.52
C LEU A 119 -18.86 14.66 -8.91
N LYS A 120 -19.62 15.33 -8.04
CA LYS A 120 -20.17 16.68 -8.30
C LYS A 120 -19.06 17.70 -8.57
N THR A 121 -18.02 17.68 -7.75
CA THR A 121 -16.85 18.57 -7.92
C THR A 121 -16.11 18.24 -9.22
N GLY A 122 -15.91 16.96 -9.52
CA GLY A 122 -15.25 16.52 -10.75
C GLY A 122 -16.05 16.90 -12.00
N MET A 123 -17.37 16.69 -12.02
CA MET A 123 -18.24 17.10 -13.13
C MET A 123 -18.21 18.62 -13.34
N THR A 124 -18.33 19.40 -12.25
CA THR A 124 -18.24 20.87 -12.31
C THR A 124 -16.91 21.33 -12.91
N ARG A 125 -15.80 20.70 -12.49
CA ARG A 125 -14.46 21.02 -13.00
C ARG A 125 -14.31 20.64 -14.46
N PHE A 126 -14.82 19.48 -14.86
CA PHE A 126 -14.81 19.02 -16.25
C PHE A 126 -15.57 19.99 -17.16
N ASP A 127 -16.80 20.35 -16.79
CA ASP A 127 -17.65 21.25 -17.59
C ASP A 127 -16.99 22.63 -17.75
N ALA A 128 -16.41 23.18 -16.67
CA ALA A 128 -15.70 24.46 -16.72
C ALA A 128 -14.48 24.44 -17.67
N GLU A 129 -13.76 23.32 -17.72
CA GLU A 129 -12.63 23.16 -18.63
C GLU A 129 -13.09 23.03 -20.09
N VAL A 130 -14.18 22.29 -20.33
CA VAL A 130 -14.80 22.18 -21.66
C VAL A 130 -15.28 23.54 -22.17
N ASP A 131 -15.93 24.35 -21.33
CA ASP A 131 -16.40 25.69 -21.71
C ASP A 131 -15.22 26.63 -22.04
N THR A 132 -14.12 26.50 -21.30
CA THR A 132 -12.88 27.25 -21.56
C THR A 132 -12.29 26.86 -22.91
N LEU A 133 -12.17 25.57 -23.20
CA LEU A 133 -11.64 25.05 -24.47
C LEU A 133 -12.49 25.45 -25.67
N ARG A 134 -13.82 25.39 -25.55
CA ARG A 134 -14.74 25.84 -26.59
C ARG A 134 -14.58 27.34 -26.90
N SER A 135 -14.29 28.14 -25.88
CA SER A 135 -14.07 29.57 -26.02
C SER A 135 -12.70 29.89 -26.65
N SER A 136 -11.70 29.05 -26.44
CA SER A 136 -10.33 29.23 -26.95
C SER A 136 -10.01 28.47 -28.24
N GLY A 137 -10.92 27.60 -28.72
CA GLY A 137 -10.72 26.76 -29.91
C GLY A 137 -9.77 25.57 -29.71
N GLY A 138 -9.63 25.07 -28.48
CA GLY A 138 -8.77 23.92 -28.17
C GLY A 138 -9.47 22.59 -28.43
N GLU A 139 -8.74 21.61 -28.96
CA GLU A 139 -9.24 20.26 -29.26
C GLU A 139 -8.83 19.20 -28.22
N GLN A 140 -7.90 19.54 -27.32
CA GLN A 140 -7.39 18.64 -26.29
C GLN A 140 -7.81 19.06 -24.87
N PHE A 141 -8.39 18.12 -24.13
CA PHE A 141 -8.64 18.25 -22.71
C PHE A 141 -7.32 18.19 -21.93
N PRO A 142 -6.97 19.24 -21.16
CA PRO A 142 -5.62 19.43 -20.66
C PRO A 142 -5.23 18.40 -19.58
N ALA A 143 -4.00 17.93 -19.66
CA ALA A 143 -3.42 16.97 -18.72
C ALA A 143 -3.57 17.36 -17.24
N PRO A 144 -3.32 18.63 -16.81
CA PRO A 144 -3.54 19.03 -15.42
C PRO A 144 -4.99 18.87 -14.94
N ALA A 145 -5.97 19.11 -15.81
CA ALA A 145 -7.38 18.92 -15.47
C ALA A 145 -7.73 17.43 -15.39
N ALA A 146 -7.25 16.62 -16.33
CA ALA A 146 -7.43 15.16 -16.28
C ALA A 146 -6.77 14.55 -15.05
N PHE A 147 -5.56 15.03 -14.70
CA PHE A 147 -4.83 14.64 -13.50
C PHE A 147 -5.60 15.01 -12.24
N PHE A 148 -6.16 16.22 -12.15
CA PHE A 148 -7.00 16.61 -11.02
C PHE A 148 -8.24 15.72 -10.87
N LEU A 149 -8.93 15.42 -11.98
CA LEU A 149 -10.09 14.53 -11.95
C LEU A 149 -9.70 13.15 -11.43
N HIS A 150 -8.56 12.63 -11.85
CA HIS A 150 -8.05 11.34 -11.38
C HIS A 150 -7.62 11.35 -9.91
N ASP A 151 -6.69 12.23 -9.56
CA ASP A 151 -6.03 12.26 -8.27
C ASP A 151 -6.95 12.77 -7.15
N SER A 152 -7.64 13.88 -7.40
CA SER A 152 -8.43 14.56 -6.37
C SER A 152 -9.90 14.14 -6.37
N CYS A 153 -10.46 13.81 -7.54
CA CYS A 153 -11.88 13.44 -7.64
C CYS A 153 -12.12 11.94 -7.81
N GLY A 154 -11.08 11.14 -8.02
CA GLY A 154 -11.20 9.70 -8.20
C GLY A 154 -11.82 9.29 -9.54
N PHE A 155 -11.70 10.08 -10.60
CA PHE A 155 -12.18 9.69 -11.92
C PHE A 155 -11.12 8.81 -12.59
N PRO A 156 -11.42 7.55 -12.92
CA PRO A 156 -10.52 6.76 -13.73
C PRO A 156 -10.24 7.47 -15.06
N ILE A 157 -8.99 7.41 -15.55
CA ILE A 157 -8.61 8.13 -16.77
C ILE A 157 -9.49 7.76 -17.97
N ASP A 158 -9.95 6.52 -18.06
CA ASP A 158 -10.86 6.07 -19.12
C ASP A 158 -12.26 6.66 -19.00
N LEU A 159 -12.71 7.00 -17.79
CA LEU A 159 -13.95 7.73 -17.59
C LEU A 159 -13.80 9.16 -18.10
N THR A 160 -12.68 9.81 -17.79
CA THR A 160 -12.35 11.15 -18.31
C THR A 160 -12.21 11.15 -19.83
N GLU A 161 -11.53 10.16 -20.41
CA GLU A 161 -11.42 9.99 -21.87
C GLU A 161 -12.80 9.81 -22.52
N GLN A 162 -13.67 9.00 -21.93
CA GLN A 162 -15.03 8.83 -22.43
C GLN A 162 -15.82 10.15 -22.36
N MET A 163 -15.73 10.87 -21.23
CA MET A 163 -16.39 12.16 -21.05
C MET A 163 -15.93 13.17 -22.09
N ALA A 164 -14.62 13.24 -22.36
CA ALA A 164 -14.04 14.10 -23.40
C ALA A 164 -14.58 13.74 -24.78
N ARG A 165 -14.63 12.44 -25.13
CA ARG A 165 -15.18 11.98 -26.43
C ARG A 165 -16.65 12.32 -26.62
N GLU A 166 -17.47 12.29 -25.55
CA GLU A 166 -18.89 12.67 -25.60
C GLU A 166 -19.09 14.14 -26.01
N VAL A 167 -18.09 15.00 -25.80
CA VAL A 167 -18.08 16.41 -26.21
C VAL A 167 -17.10 16.70 -27.36
N SER A 168 -16.65 15.65 -28.07
CA SER A 168 -15.73 15.73 -29.21
C SER A 168 -14.35 16.30 -28.88
N LEU A 169 -13.81 15.98 -27.70
CA LEU A 169 -12.44 16.28 -27.28
C LEU A 169 -11.65 14.99 -27.04
N ASP A 170 -10.33 15.08 -27.13
CA ASP A 170 -9.39 14.03 -26.70
C ASP A 170 -8.61 14.49 -25.46
N VAL A 171 -8.26 13.55 -24.57
CA VAL A 171 -7.44 13.89 -23.39
C VAL A 171 -5.96 13.90 -23.76
N ASP A 172 -5.22 14.91 -23.31
CA ASP A 172 -3.75 14.92 -23.33
C ASP A 172 -3.20 13.83 -22.40
N LYS A 173 -3.08 12.63 -22.96
CA LYS A 173 -2.67 11.43 -22.24
C LYS A 173 -1.18 11.43 -21.92
N GLU A 174 -0.35 11.92 -22.84
CA GLU A 174 1.10 12.00 -22.63
C GLU A 174 1.43 12.92 -21.46
N GLY A 175 0.78 14.09 -21.40
CA GLY A 175 0.91 15.00 -20.27
C GLY A 175 0.35 14.41 -18.96
N PHE A 176 -0.75 13.67 -19.02
CA PHE A 176 -1.32 12.98 -17.85
C PHE A 176 -0.36 11.93 -17.29
N ASP A 177 0.19 11.06 -18.15
CA ASP A 177 1.13 10.01 -17.75
C ASP A 177 2.40 10.62 -17.14
N HIS A 178 2.88 11.74 -17.69
CA HIS A 178 4.00 12.49 -17.11
C HIS A 178 3.71 12.98 -15.68
N LEU A 179 2.52 13.53 -15.43
CA LEU A 179 2.10 13.98 -14.09
C LEU A 179 1.95 12.81 -13.10
N MET A 180 1.44 11.67 -13.57
CA MET A 180 1.35 10.43 -12.78
C MET A 180 2.72 9.92 -12.34
N ASP A 181 3.73 9.98 -13.21
CA ASP A 181 5.10 9.57 -12.87
C ASP A 181 5.79 10.56 -11.90
N GLN A 182 5.54 11.86 -12.05
CA GLN A 182 5.98 12.86 -11.06
C GLN A 182 5.37 12.59 -9.68
N GLN A 183 4.08 12.26 -9.61
CA GLN A 183 3.41 11.93 -8.36
C GLN A 183 4.00 10.67 -7.71
N ARG A 184 4.19 9.58 -8.48
CA ARG A 184 4.83 8.34 -8.01
C ARG A 184 6.21 8.60 -7.42
N THR A 185 6.98 9.50 -8.04
CA THR A 185 8.30 9.89 -7.56
C THR A 185 8.21 10.65 -6.24
N ARG A 186 7.25 11.57 -6.09
CA ARG A 186 7.03 12.33 -4.84
C ARG A 186 6.54 11.47 -3.68
N SER A 187 5.66 10.50 -3.93
CA SER A 187 5.17 9.57 -2.89
C SER A 187 6.27 8.66 -2.32
N ARG A 188 7.35 8.43 -3.08
CA ARG A 188 8.55 7.70 -2.63
C ARG A 188 9.51 8.53 -1.76
N GLN A 189 9.32 9.85 -1.67
CA GLN A 189 10.23 10.77 -0.96
C GLN A 189 9.91 10.93 0.55
N GLY A 190 8.88 10.26 1.07
CA GLY A 190 8.49 10.37 2.48
C GLY A 190 9.32 9.52 3.43
N SER A 191 10.38 10.12 4.00
CA SER A 191 11.29 9.62 5.08
C SER A 191 12.61 8.97 4.64
N LYS A 192 13.16 9.34 3.48
CA LYS A 192 14.49 8.89 3.05
C LYS A 192 15.59 9.86 3.50
N VAL A 193 16.73 9.35 3.98
CA VAL A 193 18.00 10.06 3.75
C VAL A 193 18.12 10.13 2.22
N ILE A 194 18.09 11.33 1.67
CA ILE A 194 18.10 11.51 0.21
C ILE A 194 19.52 11.18 -0.26
N LEU A 195 19.75 9.92 -0.64
CA LEU A 195 20.91 9.55 -1.45
C LEU A 195 20.82 10.27 -2.79
N SER A 196 21.93 10.77 -3.31
CA SER A 196 21.93 11.45 -4.60
C SER A 196 21.53 10.49 -5.72
N SER A 197 21.15 11.04 -6.89
CA SER A 197 20.89 10.20 -8.06
C SER A 197 22.15 9.46 -8.50
N GLU A 198 23.34 10.05 -8.31
CA GLU A 198 24.61 9.37 -8.58
C GLU A 198 24.82 8.19 -7.64
N THR A 199 24.63 8.36 -6.33
CA THR A 199 24.80 7.28 -5.34
C THR A 199 23.87 6.10 -5.63
N ASN A 200 22.60 6.35 -5.97
CA ASN A 200 21.67 5.28 -6.34
C ASN A 200 22.13 4.53 -7.61
N SER A 201 22.67 5.26 -8.60
CA SER A 201 23.24 4.65 -9.81
C SER A 201 24.51 3.86 -9.52
N ALA A 202 25.36 4.33 -8.61
CA ALA A 202 26.58 3.66 -8.20
C ALA A 202 26.28 2.36 -7.43
N ILE A 203 25.28 2.36 -6.53
CA ILE A 203 24.77 1.14 -5.87
C ILE A 203 24.28 0.13 -6.91
N ALA A 204 23.51 0.58 -7.91
CA ALA A 204 23.04 -0.28 -8.99
C ALA A 204 24.18 -0.79 -9.90
N GLY A 205 25.28 -0.04 -10.00
CA GLY A 205 26.49 -0.39 -10.74
C GLY A 205 27.39 -1.41 -10.05
N CYS A 206 27.18 -1.70 -8.76
CA CYS A 206 27.91 -2.73 -8.00
C CYS A 206 27.49 -4.14 -8.44
N THR A 207 27.91 -4.56 -9.64
CA THR A 207 27.56 -5.85 -10.25
C THR A 207 28.76 -6.78 -10.34
N GLY A 208 28.53 -8.09 -10.32
CA GLY A 208 29.60 -9.09 -10.43
C GLY A 208 30.44 -9.27 -9.17
N LEU A 209 30.00 -8.72 -8.03
CA LEU A 209 30.68 -8.84 -6.73
C LEU A 209 30.21 -10.07 -5.92
N GLY A 210 29.13 -10.73 -6.36
CA GLY A 210 28.56 -11.88 -5.68
C GLY A 210 27.62 -11.50 -4.52
N ALA A 211 26.95 -12.51 -3.97
CA ALA A 211 26.04 -12.33 -2.84
C ALA A 211 26.82 -12.18 -1.53
N THR A 212 26.39 -11.25 -0.68
CA THR A 212 26.95 -11.06 0.67
C THR A 212 26.27 -12.00 1.65
N GLU A 213 27.04 -12.66 2.52
CA GLU A 213 26.49 -13.46 3.62
C GLU A 213 25.90 -12.54 4.71
N PHE A 214 24.58 -12.64 4.93
CA PHE A 214 23.92 -11.82 5.94
C PHE A 214 23.87 -12.52 7.30
N LEU A 215 24.53 -11.93 8.30
CA LEU A 215 24.66 -12.44 9.67
C LEU A 215 23.68 -11.78 10.67
N GLY A 216 23.05 -10.68 10.25
CA GLY A 216 22.33 -9.75 11.12
C GLY A 216 21.06 -10.30 11.78
N TYR A 217 20.60 -11.49 11.40
CA TYR A 217 19.51 -12.19 12.09
C TYR A 217 19.87 -12.61 13.52
N HIS A 218 21.17 -12.83 13.79
CA HIS A 218 21.63 -13.35 15.08
C HIS A 218 22.78 -12.55 15.69
N GLN A 219 23.39 -11.65 14.91
CA GLN A 219 24.61 -10.94 15.29
C GLN A 219 24.45 -9.43 15.07
N LEU A 220 24.99 -8.65 15.99
CA LEU A 220 25.16 -7.19 15.84
C LEU A 220 26.60 -6.81 15.50
N GLU A 221 27.53 -7.75 15.67
CA GLU A 221 28.97 -7.55 15.48
C GLU A 221 29.51 -8.72 14.65
N SER A 222 30.45 -8.44 13.75
CA SER A 222 31.17 -9.47 12.99
C SER A 222 32.49 -8.95 12.46
N GLU A 223 33.46 -9.84 12.24
CA GLU A 223 34.60 -9.57 11.37
C GLU A 223 34.22 -9.87 9.92
N ALA A 224 34.73 -9.10 8.96
CA ALA A 224 34.45 -9.26 7.54
C ALA A 224 35.64 -8.82 6.68
N SER A 225 35.65 -9.25 5.41
CA SER A 225 36.67 -8.86 4.44
C SER A 225 36.08 -7.93 3.39
N VAL A 226 36.81 -6.86 3.05
CA VAL A 226 36.42 -5.92 2.00
C VAL A 226 36.43 -6.62 0.65
N VAL A 227 35.30 -6.59 -0.06
CA VAL A 227 35.21 -7.08 -1.44
C VAL A 227 35.48 -5.93 -2.41
N SER A 228 34.86 -4.79 -2.18
CA SER A 228 35.00 -3.59 -3.01
C SER A 228 34.80 -2.34 -2.17
N PHE A 229 35.55 -1.29 -2.50
CA PHE A 229 35.42 0.04 -1.92
C PHE A 229 35.50 1.07 -3.04
N MET A 230 34.54 1.98 -3.06
CA MET A 230 34.46 3.09 -4.02
C MET A 230 34.31 4.39 -3.23
N SER A 231 35.32 5.25 -3.34
CA SER A 231 35.29 6.57 -2.72
C SER A 231 34.69 7.58 -3.69
N GLU A 232 33.65 8.30 -3.27
CA GLU A 232 33.21 9.55 -3.90
C GLU A 232 33.41 10.72 -2.91
N GLU A 233 33.24 11.97 -3.38
CA GLU A 233 33.57 13.17 -2.58
C GLU A 233 32.71 13.32 -1.30
N ASP A 234 31.45 12.88 -1.32
CA ASP A 234 30.50 13.03 -0.20
C ASP A 234 30.11 11.71 0.49
N GLN A 235 30.07 10.60 -0.24
CA GLN A 235 29.63 9.28 0.25
C GLN A 235 30.46 8.18 -0.40
N SER A 236 30.96 7.23 0.40
CA SER A 236 31.68 6.08 -0.12
C SER A 236 30.80 4.83 -0.07
N LEU A 237 31.00 3.92 -1.03
CA LEU A 237 30.31 2.65 -1.09
C LEU A 237 31.26 1.53 -0.69
N LEU A 238 30.83 0.70 0.24
CA LEU A 238 31.61 -0.43 0.75
C LEU A 238 30.82 -1.73 0.61
N VAL A 239 31.45 -2.74 0.01
CA VAL A 239 30.92 -4.10 -0.12
C VAL A 239 31.81 -5.06 0.65
N LEU A 240 31.18 -5.92 1.45
CA LEU A 240 31.83 -6.93 2.29
C LEU A 240 31.42 -8.34 1.86
N ASP A 241 32.21 -9.35 2.22
CA ASP A 241 31.88 -10.75 2.00
C ASP A 241 30.72 -11.21 2.90
N ARG A 242 30.65 -10.68 4.12
CA ARG A 242 29.61 -10.90 5.12
C ARG A 242 29.27 -9.61 5.87
N THR A 243 28.06 -9.49 6.41
CA THR A 243 27.66 -8.28 7.16
C THR A 243 26.57 -8.54 8.21
N PRO A 244 26.61 -7.86 9.37
CA PRO A 244 25.52 -7.86 10.34
C PRO A 244 24.47 -6.76 10.06
N PHE A 245 24.74 -5.83 9.12
CA PHE A 245 23.86 -4.71 8.78
C PHE A 245 22.69 -5.19 7.90
N TYR A 246 21.46 -4.93 8.34
CA TYR A 246 20.26 -5.17 7.56
C TYR A 246 20.16 -4.11 6.46
N ALA A 247 19.97 -4.56 5.23
CA ALA A 247 19.67 -3.70 4.11
C ALA A 247 18.17 -3.38 4.07
N GLU A 248 17.81 -2.13 3.77
CA GLU A 248 16.42 -1.68 3.71
C GLU A 248 15.56 -2.60 2.85
N SER A 249 14.49 -3.15 3.43
CA SER A 249 13.57 -4.06 2.73
C SER A 249 12.28 -4.28 3.52
N GLY A 250 11.18 -4.60 2.83
CA GLY A 250 9.91 -4.96 3.47
C GLY A 250 9.30 -3.86 4.36
N GLY A 251 9.72 -2.60 4.18
CA GLY A 251 9.35 -1.47 5.04
C GLY A 251 10.29 -1.25 6.23
N GLN A 252 11.15 -2.20 6.58
CA GLN A 252 12.20 -2.03 7.58
C GLN A 252 13.33 -1.17 7.04
N VAL A 253 13.62 -0.06 7.72
CA VAL A 253 14.75 0.82 7.38
C VAL A 253 16.08 0.10 7.57
N ALA A 254 17.09 0.50 6.79
CA ALA A 254 18.44 -0.02 6.92
C ALA A 254 19.01 0.22 8.33
N ASP A 255 19.99 -0.61 8.69
CA ASP A 255 20.80 -0.35 9.87
C ASP A 255 21.86 0.70 9.67
N THR A 256 22.20 1.32 10.79
CA THR A 256 23.35 2.21 10.94
C THR A 256 24.33 1.63 11.95
N GLY A 257 25.54 2.16 12.00
CA GLY A 257 26.57 1.72 12.93
C GLY A 257 27.96 2.07 12.43
N VAL A 258 28.95 1.26 12.75
CA VAL A 258 30.35 1.54 12.42
C VAL A 258 31.06 0.33 11.83
N ILE A 259 32.01 0.63 10.94
CA ILE A 259 32.97 -0.32 10.39
C ILE A 259 34.37 0.22 10.68
N GLU A 260 35.21 -0.58 11.32
CA GLU A 260 36.56 -0.20 11.74
C GLU A 260 37.60 -1.03 10.99
N ALA A 261 38.58 -0.35 10.42
CA ALA A 261 39.66 -0.95 9.62
C ALA A 261 40.99 -0.30 10.00
N SER A 262 41.86 -1.00 10.73
CA SER A 262 43.25 -0.63 11.06
C SER A 262 43.60 0.88 11.02
N GLY A 263 42.95 1.68 11.87
CA GLY A 263 43.20 3.12 12.00
C GLY A 263 42.21 4.04 11.29
N CYS A 264 41.20 3.49 10.61
CA CYS A 264 40.07 4.21 10.04
C CYS A 264 38.76 3.75 10.68
N ARG A 265 37.89 4.71 10.98
CA ARG A 265 36.53 4.47 11.47
C ARG A 265 35.53 5.06 10.48
N LEU A 266 34.69 4.19 9.94
CA LEU A 266 33.65 4.51 8.99
C LEU A 266 32.28 4.41 9.68
N GLU A 267 31.46 5.44 9.54
CA GLU A 267 30.06 5.40 9.97
C GLU A 267 29.19 4.93 8.80
N VAL A 268 28.36 3.93 9.07
CA VAL A 268 27.37 3.39 8.14
C VAL A 268 26.07 4.15 8.34
N ILE A 269 25.65 4.88 7.30
CA ILE A 269 24.43 5.71 7.34
C ILE A 269 23.26 5.08 6.58
N ASP A 270 23.56 4.15 5.66
CA ASP A 270 22.56 3.38 4.92
C ASP A 270 23.15 2.04 4.46
N CYS A 271 22.27 1.07 4.21
CA CYS A 271 22.63 -0.24 3.67
C CYS A 271 21.54 -0.69 2.69
N GLN A 272 21.95 -1.01 1.46
CA GLN A 272 21.04 -1.35 0.38
C GLN A 272 21.41 -2.72 -0.21
N LYS A 273 20.41 -3.46 -0.70
CA LYS A 273 20.62 -4.77 -1.32
C LYS A 273 20.28 -4.70 -2.80
N ASN A 274 21.25 -5.04 -3.64
CA ASN A 274 21.01 -5.10 -5.09
C ASN A 274 20.31 -6.42 -5.49
N SER A 275 19.98 -6.56 -6.77
CA SER A 275 19.33 -7.75 -7.33
C SER A 275 20.17 -9.04 -7.28
N GLU A 276 21.50 -8.93 -7.15
CA GLU A 276 22.42 -10.08 -7.02
C GLU A 276 22.55 -10.58 -5.57
N GLY A 277 21.91 -9.86 -4.62
CA GLY A 277 22.03 -10.15 -3.20
C GLY A 277 23.29 -9.58 -2.56
N THR A 278 24.00 -8.68 -3.23
CA THR A 278 25.12 -7.91 -2.67
C THR A 278 24.58 -6.84 -1.74
N TYR A 279 25.17 -6.73 -0.55
CA TYR A 279 24.88 -5.67 0.41
C TYR A 279 25.89 -4.54 0.21
N VAL A 280 25.37 -3.35 -0.08
CA VAL A 280 26.15 -2.14 -0.34
C VAL A 280 25.93 -1.19 0.83
N HIS A 281 27.01 -0.89 1.55
CA HIS A 281 27.00 0.01 2.70
C HIS A 281 27.37 1.40 2.22
N VAL A 282 26.53 2.39 2.52
CA VAL A 282 26.84 3.80 2.31
C VAL A 282 27.53 4.30 3.56
N VAL A 283 28.78 4.72 3.41
CA VAL A 283 29.66 5.05 4.53
C VAL A 283 30.31 6.41 4.37
N HIS A 284 30.66 7.03 5.49
CA HIS A 284 31.52 8.21 5.54
C HIS A 284 32.61 8.03 6.60
N ALA A 285 33.78 8.61 6.35
CA ALA A 285 34.85 8.61 7.36
C ALA A 285 34.50 9.58 8.49
N VAL A 286 34.67 9.11 9.72
CA VAL A 286 34.52 9.93 10.94
C VAL A 286 35.87 10.21 11.59
N GLU A 287 36.84 9.30 11.43
CA GLU A 287 38.21 9.44 11.95
C GLU A 287 39.22 8.78 10.99
N GLY A 288 40.33 9.50 10.73
CA GLY A 288 41.38 9.10 9.79
C GLY A 288 41.17 9.62 8.35
N GLU A 289 42.24 9.61 7.54
CA GLU A 289 42.08 9.72 6.08
C GLU A 289 41.47 8.42 5.56
N LEU A 290 40.51 8.49 4.63
CA LEU A 290 39.94 7.31 3.96
C LEU A 290 41.09 6.51 3.34
N PRO A 291 41.43 5.32 3.86
CA PRO A 291 42.38 4.47 3.15
C PRO A 291 41.72 4.07 1.83
N GLU A 292 42.50 3.90 0.77
CA GLU A 292 42.07 2.99 -0.30
C GLU A 292 41.94 1.60 0.34
N LEU A 293 40.74 1.27 0.84
CA LEU A 293 40.45 -0.04 1.39
C LEU A 293 40.53 -1.04 0.23
N SER A 294 41.64 -1.77 0.19
CA SER A 294 41.86 -2.75 -0.86
C SER A 294 41.05 -4.01 -0.59
N SER A 295 40.67 -4.71 -1.67
CA SER A 295 40.00 -6.00 -1.56
C SER A 295 40.83 -6.97 -0.71
N GLY A 296 40.19 -7.68 0.22
CA GLY A 296 40.82 -8.55 1.21
C GLY A 296 41.24 -7.87 2.51
N THR A 297 40.97 -6.56 2.68
CA THR A 297 41.20 -5.88 3.96
C THR A 297 40.22 -6.39 5.00
N GLU A 298 40.71 -6.81 6.16
CA GLU A 298 39.86 -7.22 7.28
C GLU A 298 39.33 -6.01 8.05
N VAL A 299 38.04 -6.05 8.38
CA VAL A 299 37.31 -5.00 9.08
C VAL A 299 36.42 -5.57 10.18
N SER A 300 36.24 -4.81 11.25
CA SER A 300 35.28 -5.12 12.31
C SER A 300 34.01 -4.31 12.10
N CYS A 301 32.86 -4.97 12.09
CA CYS A 301 31.55 -4.39 11.86
C CYS A 301 30.73 -4.38 13.15
N LYS A 302 30.08 -3.26 13.45
CA LYS A 302 29.20 -3.11 14.62
C LYS A 302 27.96 -2.28 14.31
N VAL A 303 26.79 -2.91 14.40
CA VAL A 303 25.48 -2.26 14.25
C VAL A 303 25.15 -1.44 15.51
N ASP A 304 24.45 -0.31 15.34
CA ASP A 304 23.80 0.38 16.45
C ASP A 304 22.66 -0.49 17.01
N GLY A 305 23.00 -1.25 18.06
CA GLY A 305 22.07 -2.17 18.70
C GLY A 305 20.84 -1.48 19.27
N ALA A 306 20.96 -0.29 19.86
CA ALA A 306 19.83 0.42 20.45
C ALA A 306 18.80 0.78 19.38
N ARG A 307 19.28 1.39 18.28
CA ARG A 307 18.43 1.71 17.12
C ARG A 307 17.83 0.46 16.49
N ARG A 308 18.63 -0.61 16.32
CA ARG A 308 18.14 -1.89 15.80
C ARG A 308 16.99 -2.44 16.64
N PHE A 309 17.12 -2.42 17.97
CA PHE A 309 16.06 -2.94 18.84
C PHE A 309 14.76 -2.14 18.69
N ASP A 310 14.81 -0.82 18.58
CA ASP A 310 13.61 0.00 18.37
C ASP A 310 12.93 -0.30 17.03
N VAL A 311 13.70 -0.47 15.96
CA VAL A 311 13.20 -0.92 14.65
C VAL A 311 12.54 -2.30 14.77
N VAL A 312 13.19 -3.24 15.45
CA VAL A 312 12.71 -4.62 15.63
C VAL A 312 11.40 -4.70 16.43
N ARG A 313 11.23 -3.83 17.45
CA ARG A 313 9.96 -3.67 18.19
C ARG A 313 8.85 -3.22 17.26
N ASN A 314 9.09 -2.16 16.50
CA ASN A 314 8.14 -1.63 15.53
C ASN A 314 7.80 -2.66 14.44
N HIS A 315 8.76 -3.50 14.04
CA HIS A 315 8.51 -4.55 13.04
C HIS A 315 7.54 -5.60 13.57
N THR A 316 7.83 -6.15 14.75
CA THR A 316 6.99 -7.18 15.36
C THR A 316 5.61 -6.64 15.72
N ALA A 317 5.54 -5.38 16.19
CA ALA A 317 4.27 -4.70 16.41
C ALA A 317 3.45 -4.53 15.13
N THR A 318 4.09 -4.33 13.97
CA THR A 318 3.38 -4.24 12.68
C THR A 318 2.64 -5.54 12.36
N HIS A 319 3.22 -6.71 12.66
CA HIS A 319 2.55 -8.00 12.50
C HIS A 319 1.32 -8.17 13.42
N LEU A 320 1.48 -7.80 14.70
CA LEU A 320 0.35 -7.83 15.65
C LEU A 320 -0.75 -6.87 15.25
N LEU A 321 -0.38 -5.66 14.83
CA LEU A 321 -1.30 -4.62 14.35
C LEU A 321 -2.07 -5.09 13.12
N HIS A 322 -1.38 -5.70 12.16
CA HIS A 322 -2.01 -6.25 10.95
C HIS A 322 -3.04 -7.34 11.29
N ALA A 323 -2.68 -8.30 12.15
CA ALA A 323 -3.59 -9.35 12.59
C ALA A 323 -4.78 -8.78 13.39
N ALA A 324 -4.54 -7.83 14.31
CA ALA A 324 -5.61 -7.18 15.07
C ALA A 324 -6.57 -6.39 14.19
N LEU A 325 -6.06 -5.66 13.19
CA LEU A 325 -6.89 -4.96 12.20
C LEU A 325 -7.77 -5.94 11.42
N ARG A 326 -7.26 -7.11 11.04
CA ARG A 326 -8.09 -8.13 10.36
C ARG A 326 -9.21 -8.67 11.25
N VAL A 327 -8.96 -8.84 12.55
CA VAL A 327 -9.97 -9.28 13.51
C VAL A 327 -11.08 -8.23 13.68
N VAL A 328 -10.72 -6.97 13.86
CA VAL A 328 -11.68 -5.90 14.21
C VAL A 328 -12.35 -5.29 12.98
N VAL A 329 -11.57 -5.07 11.91
CA VAL A 329 -12.02 -4.36 10.71
C VAL A 329 -12.49 -5.33 9.63
N GLY A 330 -11.83 -6.49 9.50
CA GLY A 330 -12.22 -7.58 8.61
C GLY A 330 -11.08 -8.16 7.77
N ASP A 331 -11.30 -9.36 7.24
CA ASP A 331 -10.31 -10.15 6.50
C ASP A 331 -9.83 -9.54 5.17
N HIS A 332 -10.55 -8.54 4.65
CA HIS A 332 -10.20 -7.79 3.45
C HIS A 332 -9.05 -6.79 3.67
N VAL A 333 -8.65 -6.56 4.93
CA VAL A 333 -7.48 -5.76 5.26
C VAL A 333 -6.23 -6.47 4.72
N GLN A 334 -5.54 -5.78 3.82
CA GLN A 334 -4.26 -6.18 3.23
C GLN A 334 -3.30 -5.01 3.30
N GLN A 335 -2.01 -5.29 3.51
CA GLN A 335 -0.95 -4.30 3.42
C GLN A 335 -0.89 -3.66 2.03
N LYS A 336 -0.76 -2.33 2.01
CA LYS A 336 -0.51 -1.49 0.83
C LYS A 336 0.77 -0.67 0.95
N GLY A 337 1.35 -0.61 2.14
CA GLY A 337 2.61 0.07 2.41
C GLY A 337 3.02 -0.13 3.86
N SER A 338 4.32 -0.12 4.12
CA SER A 338 4.87 -0.21 5.48
C SER A 338 6.09 0.68 5.60
N LEU A 339 6.29 1.25 6.78
CA LEU A 339 7.54 1.85 7.22
C LEU A 339 7.74 1.47 8.67
N VAL A 340 8.89 0.89 8.95
CA VAL A 340 9.33 0.46 10.28
C VAL A 340 10.65 1.18 10.53
N ALA A 341 10.57 2.27 11.29
CA ALA A 341 11.67 3.15 11.66
C ALA A 341 11.94 3.03 13.18
N PRO A 342 13.06 3.52 13.73
CA PRO A 342 13.31 3.45 15.17
C PRO A 342 12.31 4.28 15.98
N ASP A 343 11.86 5.41 15.45
CA ASP A 343 10.98 6.35 16.15
C ASP A 343 9.48 6.02 15.99
N ARG A 344 9.09 5.30 14.94
CA ARG A 344 7.68 4.99 14.66
C ARG A 344 7.50 3.82 13.68
N LEU A 345 6.29 3.28 13.67
CA LEU A 345 5.78 2.47 12.56
C LEU A 345 4.62 3.18 11.84
N ARG A 346 4.50 2.89 10.56
CA ARG A 346 3.42 3.38 9.69
C ARG A 346 2.97 2.24 8.80
N PHE A 347 1.69 1.92 8.85
CA PHE A 347 1.10 0.79 8.16
C PHE A 347 -0.09 1.23 7.31
N ASP A 348 0.02 1.04 6.00
CA ASP A 348 -1.03 1.39 5.04
C ASP A 348 -1.80 0.12 4.68
N ILE A 349 -3.13 0.17 4.77
CA ILE A 349 -4.02 -0.97 4.56
C ILE A 349 -5.12 -0.68 3.56
N SER A 350 -5.58 -1.73 2.86
CA SER A 350 -6.82 -1.67 2.06
C SER A 350 -8.04 -1.61 2.97
N HIS A 351 -8.65 -0.43 3.06
CA HIS A 351 -9.89 -0.22 3.78
C HIS A 351 -10.61 1.02 3.24
N TYR A 352 -11.92 0.92 3.04
CA TYR A 352 -12.72 1.90 2.30
C TYR A 352 -13.29 3.01 3.18
N GLU A 353 -13.52 2.73 4.47
CA GLU A 353 -14.07 3.67 5.43
C GLU A 353 -13.02 4.14 6.45
N LYS A 354 -13.37 5.17 7.21
CA LYS A 354 -12.55 5.62 8.34
C LYS A 354 -12.68 4.59 9.46
N ILE A 355 -11.55 4.15 10.01
CA ILE A 355 -11.58 3.30 11.20
C ILE A 355 -11.97 4.18 12.38
N ASN A 356 -13.08 3.85 13.02
CA ASN A 356 -13.61 4.69 14.09
C ASN A 356 -12.80 4.52 15.39
N SER A 357 -12.96 5.45 16.33
CA SER A 357 -12.18 5.46 17.56
C SER A 357 -12.38 4.20 18.42
N GLU A 358 -13.58 3.63 18.46
CA GLU A 358 -13.85 2.39 19.21
C GLU A 358 -13.09 1.20 18.61
N GLN A 359 -13.10 1.09 17.28
CA GLN A 359 -12.31 0.06 16.57
C GLN A 359 -10.81 0.25 16.78
N LEU A 360 -10.30 1.49 16.74
CA LEU A 360 -8.87 1.74 17.01
C LEU A 360 -8.49 1.34 18.45
N THR A 361 -9.34 1.66 19.43
CA THR A 361 -9.14 1.24 20.82
C THR A 361 -9.18 -0.29 20.95
N GLU A 362 -10.09 -0.97 20.25
CA GLU A 362 -10.14 -2.43 20.25
C GLU A 362 -8.89 -3.06 19.62
N VAL A 363 -8.45 -2.54 18.48
CA VAL A 363 -7.19 -2.96 17.81
C VAL A 363 -6.00 -2.79 18.75
N GLU A 364 -5.85 -1.61 19.36
CA GLU A 364 -4.78 -1.34 20.31
C GLU A 364 -4.85 -2.31 21.51
N GLY A 365 -6.04 -2.53 22.07
CA GLY A 365 -6.26 -3.49 23.16
C GLY A 365 -5.83 -4.91 22.81
N ILE A 366 -6.19 -5.41 21.62
CA ILE A 366 -5.77 -6.74 21.16
C ILE A 366 -4.24 -6.84 21.05
N VAL A 367 -3.59 -5.81 20.48
CA VAL A 367 -2.12 -5.81 20.36
C VAL A 367 -1.47 -5.81 21.74
N GLN A 368 -1.96 -4.99 22.67
CA GLN A 368 -1.45 -4.93 24.04
C GLN A 368 -1.64 -6.25 24.79
N ASP A 369 -2.77 -6.94 24.61
CA ASP A 369 -2.99 -8.28 25.16
C ASP A 369 -1.95 -9.28 24.64
N TRP A 370 -1.62 -9.25 23.34
CA TRP A 370 -0.59 -10.11 22.77
C TRP A 370 0.82 -9.76 23.24
N ILE A 371 1.11 -8.49 23.47
CA ILE A 371 2.37 -8.05 24.09
C ILE A 371 2.47 -8.61 25.51
N LEU A 372 1.41 -8.50 26.32
CA LEU A 372 1.37 -9.00 27.70
C LEU A 372 1.41 -10.53 27.81
N ARG A 373 0.93 -11.25 26.79
CA ARG A 373 1.09 -12.72 26.70
C ARG A 373 2.55 -13.14 26.57
N ASP A 374 3.42 -12.23 26.13
CA ASP A 374 4.84 -12.50 25.88
C ASP A 374 5.01 -13.78 25.05
N ALA A 375 4.26 -13.89 23.94
CA ALA A 375 4.28 -15.05 23.07
C ALA A 375 5.61 -15.17 22.34
N GLU A 376 6.09 -16.40 22.13
CA GLU A 376 7.29 -16.65 21.33
C GLU A 376 7.04 -16.31 19.85
N VAL A 377 7.95 -15.56 19.25
CA VAL A 377 7.96 -15.28 17.81
C VAL A 377 8.78 -16.36 17.12
N GLN A 378 8.09 -17.25 16.40
CA GLN A 378 8.71 -18.39 15.74
C GLN A 378 9.16 -18.01 14.34
N ILE A 379 10.43 -18.27 14.06
CA ILE A 379 11.07 -17.99 12.79
C ILE A 379 11.31 -19.31 12.05
N HIS A 380 10.80 -19.39 10.83
CA HIS A 380 11.00 -20.53 9.94
C HIS A 380 11.82 -20.08 8.73
N ASP A 381 13.10 -20.37 8.80
CA ASP A 381 14.05 -20.04 7.73
C ASP A 381 14.02 -21.06 6.60
N ASP A 382 14.25 -20.54 5.41
CA ASP A 382 14.53 -21.35 4.23
C ASP A 382 13.44 -22.41 3.96
N ILE A 383 12.17 -22.07 4.18
CA ILE A 383 11.05 -23.00 3.93
C ILE A 383 10.57 -22.89 2.48
N PRO A 384 10.14 -24.00 1.84
CA PRO A 384 9.56 -23.94 0.50
C PRO A 384 8.31 -23.04 0.46
N LEU A 385 8.22 -22.15 -0.54
CA LEU A 385 7.08 -21.23 -0.69
C LEU A 385 5.72 -21.96 -0.71
N LYS A 386 5.67 -23.15 -1.34
CA LYS A 386 4.46 -23.98 -1.40
C LYS A 386 4.04 -24.48 -0.01
N GLU A 387 5.00 -24.79 0.85
CA GLU A 387 4.75 -25.24 2.22
C GLU A 387 4.25 -24.08 3.08
N ALA A 388 4.90 -22.91 2.99
CA ALA A 388 4.47 -21.71 3.70
C ALA A 388 3.02 -21.33 3.34
N LYS A 389 2.68 -21.32 2.04
CA LYS A 389 1.31 -21.09 1.57
C LYS A 389 0.32 -22.14 2.09
N LYS A 390 0.72 -23.41 2.15
CA LYS A 390 -0.12 -24.49 2.70
C LYS A 390 -0.40 -24.30 4.20
N ARG A 391 0.54 -23.73 4.95
CA ARG A 391 0.37 -23.38 6.37
C ARG A 391 -0.51 -22.14 6.57
N GLY A 392 -0.88 -21.44 5.49
CA GLY A 392 -1.72 -20.23 5.54
C GLY A 392 -0.91 -18.93 5.64
N ALA A 393 0.41 -18.98 5.38
CA ALA A 393 1.24 -17.78 5.45
C ALA A 393 0.79 -16.72 4.45
N MET A 394 0.53 -15.52 4.95
CA MET A 394 0.20 -14.38 4.12
C MET A 394 1.46 -13.87 3.42
N ALA A 395 1.32 -13.57 2.12
CA ALA A 395 2.36 -12.92 1.34
C ALA A 395 2.17 -11.39 1.41
N LEU A 396 3.27 -10.66 1.55
CA LEU A 396 3.28 -9.20 1.48
C LEU A 396 2.93 -8.76 0.06
N PHE A 397 2.12 -7.71 -0.03
CA PHE A 397 1.66 -7.17 -1.29
C PHE A 397 2.82 -6.55 -2.09
N GLY A 398 2.90 -6.87 -3.39
CA GLY A 398 3.89 -6.31 -4.32
C GLY A 398 5.28 -6.95 -4.29
N GLU A 399 5.55 -7.86 -3.35
CA GLU A 399 6.84 -8.55 -3.22
C GLU A 399 6.97 -9.76 -4.16
N LYS A 400 8.18 -9.96 -4.69
CA LYS A 400 8.53 -11.16 -5.46
C LYS A 400 9.27 -12.13 -4.56
N TYR A 401 8.71 -13.33 -4.38
CA TYR A 401 9.29 -14.38 -3.56
C TYR A 401 10.03 -15.40 -4.43
N GLY A 402 11.20 -15.86 -3.94
CA GLY A 402 11.89 -17.03 -4.49
C GLY A 402 11.20 -18.35 -4.10
N ASP A 403 11.80 -19.46 -4.50
CA ASP A 403 11.29 -20.81 -4.18
C ASP A 403 11.38 -21.15 -2.69
N ARG A 404 12.29 -20.49 -1.97
CA ARG A 404 12.52 -20.62 -0.54
C ARG A 404 12.34 -19.25 0.11
N VAL A 405 11.64 -19.23 1.24
CA VAL A 405 11.21 -18.00 1.91
C VAL A 405 11.45 -18.09 3.41
N ARG A 406 11.58 -16.93 4.05
CA ARG A 406 11.53 -16.78 5.49
C ARG A 406 10.09 -16.48 5.91
N MET A 407 9.62 -17.16 6.95
CA MET A 407 8.27 -16.99 7.47
C MET A 407 8.33 -16.74 8.98
N VAL A 408 7.51 -15.80 9.41
CA VAL A 408 7.40 -15.34 10.79
C VAL A 408 6.03 -15.72 11.31
N GLU A 409 6.01 -16.35 12.47
CA GLU A 409 4.82 -16.88 13.10
C GLU A 409 4.72 -16.38 14.53
N ILE A 410 3.59 -15.77 14.85
CA ILE A 410 3.14 -15.54 16.23
C ILE A 410 1.98 -16.52 16.41
N PRO A 411 2.18 -17.65 17.13
CA PRO A 411 1.25 -18.77 17.15
C PRO A 411 -0.19 -18.32 17.39
N GLU A 412 -1.12 -18.91 16.63
CA GLU A 412 -2.56 -18.67 16.71
C GLU A 412 -3.03 -17.27 16.26
N PHE A 413 -2.12 -16.39 15.82
CA PHE A 413 -2.49 -14.99 15.53
C PHE A 413 -1.96 -14.41 14.22
N SER A 414 -0.66 -14.51 13.97
CA SER A 414 -0.04 -13.97 12.75
C SER A 414 0.89 -14.99 12.12
N LEU A 415 0.82 -15.10 10.79
CA LEU A 415 1.68 -15.99 10.00
C LEU A 415 1.96 -15.34 8.65
N GLU A 416 3.17 -14.82 8.46
CA GLU A 416 3.50 -13.94 7.34
C GLU A 416 4.87 -14.28 6.73
N LEU A 417 4.99 -14.09 5.41
CA LEU A 417 6.27 -14.15 4.71
C LEU A 417 7.03 -12.84 4.91
N CYS A 418 7.98 -12.82 5.84
CA CYS A 418 8.77 -11.63 6.15
C CYS A 418 10.27 -11.94 6.22
N GLY A 419 11.06 -11.14 5.50
CA GLY A 419 12.53 -11.21 5.49
C GLY A 419 13.19 -10.36 6.58
N GLY A 420 12.40 -9.66 7.40
CA GLY A 420 12.85 -8.73 8.42
C GLY A 420 13.41 -9.37 9.68
N ILE A 421 13.83 -8.49 10.59
CA ILE A 421 14.30 -8.87 11.92
C ILE A 421 13.19 -8.60 12.93
N HIS A 422 12.94 -9.58 13.80
CA HIS A 422 11.83 -9.57 14.75
C HIS A 422 12.32 -9.77 16.18
N CYS A 423 11.49 -9.35 17.13
CA CYS A 423 11.64 -9.68 18.54
C CYS A 423 11.64 -11.19 18.72
N GLN A 424 12.26 -11.70 19.78
CA GLN A 424 12.15 -13.14 20.07
C GLN A 424 10.82 -13.44 20.76
N ARG A 425 10.29 -12.48 21.50
CA ARG A 425 8.99 -12.56 22.15
C ARG A 425 8.20 -11.26 22.01
N THR A 426 6.88 -11.34 21.99
CA THR A 426 6.01 -10.16 21.84
C THR A 426 6.14 -9.17 23.00
N GLY A 427 6.56 -9.61 24.20
CA GLY A 427 6.76 -8.73 25.35
C GLY A 427 7.91 -7.73 25.16
N GLU A 428 8.86 -8.01 24.27
CA GLU A 428 10.00 -7.13 23.96
C GLU A 428 9.59 -5.84 23.25
N ILE A 429 8.40 -5.83 22.64
CA ILE A 429 7.81 -4.67 21.94
C ILE A 429 7.61 -3.51 22.93
N GLY A 430 7.26 -3.80 24.18
CA GLY A 430 6.79 -2.79 25.13
C GLY A 430 5.44 -2.19 24.71
N PRO A 431 5.01 -1.08 25.33
CA PRO A 431 3.69 -0.50 25.03
C PRO A 431 3.61 -0.02 23.59
N MET A 432 2.55 -0.39 22.88
CA MET A 432 2.20 0.17 21.58
C MET A 432 1.06 1.18 21.72
N MET A 433 1.20 2.34 21.08
CA MET A 433 0.17 3.40 21.02
C MET A 433 -0.11 3.78 19.58
N ILE A 434 -1.36 3.74 19.15
CA ILE A 434 -1.81 4.32 17.88
C ILE A 434 -1.88 5.84 18.03
N VAL A 435 -1.15 6.57 17.19
CA VAL A 435 -1.05 8.03 17.23
C VAL A 435 -1.70 8.72 16.02
N GLY A 436 -2.01 7.96 14.98
CA GLY A 436 -2.60 8.52 13.76
C GLY A 436 -3.44 7.50 12.99
N GLU A 437 -4.55 8.00 12.45
CA GLU A 437 -5.39 7.31 11.46
C GLU A 437 -5.76 8.31 10.37
N GLY A 438 -5.60 7.94 9.09
CA GLY A 438 -5.85 8.85 7.98
C GLY A 438 -6.05 8.19 6.63
N SER A 439 -6.63 8.91 5.67
CA SER A 439 -6.71 8.45 4.27
C SER A 439 -5.43 8.85 3.54
N VAL A 440 -4.82 7.89 2.84
CA VAL A 440 -3.67 8.18 1.95
C VAL A 440 -4.12 8.24 0.49
N ALA A 441 -5.05 7.37 0.12
CA ALA A 441 -5.69 7.33 -1.19
C ALA A 441 -7.09 6.73 -1.06
N SER A 442 -7.86 6.71 -2.16
CA SER A 442 -9.19 6.07 -2.19
C SER A 442 -9.09 4.57 -1.84
N GLY A 443 -9.70 4.14 -0.74
CA GLY A 443 -9.64 2.74 -0.29
C GLY A 443 -8.33 2.33 0.39
N VAL A 444 -7.49 3.31 0.78
CA VAL A 444 -6.26 3.06 1.55
C VAL A 444 -6.25 3.94 2.80
N ARG A 445 -6.17 3.29 3.96
CA ARG A 445 -6.04 3.95 5.27
C ARG A 445 -4.63 3.73 5.81
N ARG A 446 -4.09 4.73 6.51
CA ARG A 446 -2.81 4.69 7.19
C ARG A 446 -3.03 4.70 8.69
N ILE A 447 -2.35 3.79 9.36
CA ILE A 447 -2.20 3.75 10.81
C ILE A 447 -0.76 4.12 11.14
N GLU A 448 -0.58 5.03 12.08
CA GLU A 448 0.73 5.38 12.64
C GLU A 448 0.72 5.01 14.12
N ALA A 449 1.78 4.35 14.57
CA ALA A 449 1.91 3.91 15.95
C ALA A 449 3.35 4.04 16.46
N LEU A 450 3.48 4.09 17.78
CA LEU A 450 4.74 4.15 18.52
C LEU A 450 4.83 2.93 19.42
N THR A 451 6.03 2.37 19.59
CA THR A 451 6.27 1.24 20.49
C THR A 451 7.30 1.59 21.57
N GLY A 452 7.51 0.68 22.53
CA GLY A 452 8.58 0.77 23.51
C GLY A 452 8.62 2.09 24.27
N VAL A 453 9.79 2.74 24.27
CA VAL A 453 10.01 3.99 25.01
C VAL A 453 9.19 5.14 24.42
N GLU A 454 9.06 5.23 23.09
CA GLU A 454 8.27 6.30 22.47
C GLU A 454 6.78 6.14 22.75
N GLY A 455 6.27 4.89 22.76
CA GLY A 455 4.91 4.60 23.23
C GLY A 455 4.69 5.04 24.67
N ALA A 456 5.62 4.73 25.58
CA ALA A 456 5.54 5.15 26.98
C ALA A 456 5.62 6.69 27.15
N ARG A 457 6.43 7.38 26.34
CA ARG A 457 6.51 8.85 26.34
C ARG A 457 5.22 9.49 25.83
N ARG A 458 4.58 8.91 24.82
CA ARG A 458 3.29 9.39 24.28
C ARG A 458 2.21 9.41 25.35
N VAL A 459 2.10 8.34 26.15
CA VAL A 459 1.14 8.24 27.26
C VAL A 459 1.35 9.36 28.27
N ARG A 460 2.61 9.59 28.70
CA ARG A 460 2.93 10.69 29.62
C ARG A 460 2.57 12.06 29.05
N ALA A 461 2.85 12.28 27.77
CA ALA A 461 2.53 13.54 27.11
C ALA A 461 1.02 13.79 27.03
N ASP A 462 0.20 12.74 26.91
CA ASP A 462 -1.27 12.87 27.01
C ASP A 462 -1.72 13.22 28.43
N GLU A 463 -1.11 12.61 29.46
CA GLU A 463 -1.40 12.94 30.86
C GLU A 463 -1.06 14.40 31.20
N ASP A 464 0.06 14.93 30.68
CA ASP A 464 0.46 16.33 30.93
C ASP A 464 -0.47 17.36 30.26
N LEU A 465 -1.30 16.96 29.30
CA LEU A 465 -2.25 17.82 28.59
C LEU A 465 -3.66 17.83 29.23
N LEU A 466 -3.93 16.90 30.15
CA LEU A 466 -5.18 16.77 30.91
C LEU A 466 -5.13 17.57 32.22
#